data_AF-A0A560CLN9-F1
#
_entry.id   AF-A0A560CLN9-F1
#
_cell.length_a   1.000
_cell.length_b   1.000
_cell.length_c   1.000
_cell.angle_alpha   90.00
_cell.angle_beta   90.00
_cell.angle_gamma   90.00
#
_symmetry.space_group_name_H-M   'P 1'
#
loop_
_entity.id
_entity.type
_entity.pdbx_description
1 polymer ?
#
loop_
_entity_poly.entity_id
_entity_poly.type
_entity_poly.pdbx_seq_one_letter_code
_entity_poly.pdbx_strand_id
1 'polypeptide(L)'
;MQIRAPYLDPVRVGETSGNLRCRCCGRPDGVVVRCLPDGRWYDGADETWRDGRGRRVPWPEATEYAATTDILVSVEALRITRSAVERVRLLCNRCRRLEGAVHGRARARISILLRRAIGDLFLGRYDDPAVLTALVDLYRKDG
;
A
#
# COMPACT_ATOMS: atom_id res chain seq x y z
N MET A 1 16.14 24.62 -21.09
CA MET A 1 15.32 23.40 -21.01
C MET A 1 14.76 23.32 -19.59
N GLN A 2 13.59 23.92 -19.34
CA GLN A 2 13.00 23.99 -17.99
C GLN A 2 12.31 22.67 -17.66
N ILE A 3 12.86 21.93 -16.70
CA ILE A 3 12.22 20.76 -16.11
C ILE A 3 11.07 21.29 -15.25
N ARG A 4 9.83 21.13 -15.71
CA ARG A 4 8.62 21.44 -14.93
C ARG A 4 8.62 20.55 -13.67
N ALA A 5 8.85 21.15 -12.51
CA ALA A 5 8.60 20.49 -11.23
C ALA A 5 7.13 20.04 -11.17
N PRO A 6 6.81 18.80 -10.77
CA PRO A 6 5.43 18.36 -10.66
C PRO A 6 4.72 19.20 -9.59
N TYR A 7 3.58 19.77 -9.99
CA TYR A 7 2.66 20.52 -9.13
C TYR A 7 2.25 19.66 -7.92
N LEU A 8 2.88 19.91 -6.78
CA LEU A 8 2.45 19.41 -5.48
C LEU A 8 1.43 20.42 -4.92
N ASP A 9 0.21 19.94 -4.72
CA ASP A 9 -0.92 20.67 -4.13
C ASP A 9 -0.51 21.29 -2.76
N PRO A 10 -0.72 22.60 -2.52
CA PRO A 10 -0.29 23.26 -1.29
C PRO A 10 -1.17 22.86 -0.09
N VAL A 11 -0.72 21.87 0.69
CA VAL A 11 -1.26 21.63 2.03
C VAL A 11 -0.67 22.67 3.00
N ARG A 12 -1.55 23.38 3.69
CA ARG A 12 -1.25 24.44 4.67
C ARG A 12 -0.13 24.03 5.62
N VAL A 13 0.86 24.90 5.72
CA VAL A 13 2.04 24.77 6.57
C VAL A 13 1.62 24.94 8.03
N GLY A 14 1.62 23.85 8.77
CA GLY A 14 1.84 23.84 10.21
C GLY A 14 3.12 23.03 10.43
N GLU A 15 4.00 23.53 11.28
CA GLU A 15 5.35 22.98 11.55
C GLU A 15 5.27 21.66 12.35
N THR A 16 4.63 20.62 11.81
CA THR A 16 4.60 19.28 12.40
C THR A 16 4.21 18.28 11.31
N SER A 17 4.96 17.19 11.15
CA SER A 17 4.58 16.09 10.24
C SER A 17 3.15 15.61 10.54
N GLY A 18 2.20 16.03 9.69
CA GLY A 18 0.76 15.70 9.81
C GLY A 18 -0.04 15.87 8.52
N ASN A 19 0.62 16.27 7.42
CA ASN A 19 -0.04 16.70 6.18
C ASN A 19 -0.08 15.62 5.10
N LEU A 20 0.78 14.62 5.22
CA LEU A 20 0.86 13.50 4.28
C LEU A 20 -0.06 12.39 4.76
N ARG A 21 -0.89 11.86 3.87
CA ARG A 21 -1.76 10.72 4.17
C ARG A 21 -1.45 9.57 3.24
N CYS A 22 -1.56 8.36 3.77
CA CYS A 22 -1.47 7.17 2.93
C CYS A 22 -2.61 7.19 1.89
N ARG A 23 -2.26 7.16 0.60
CA ARG A 23 -3.23 7.13 -0.52
C ARG A 23 -3.98 5.79 -0.64
N CYS A 24 -3.63 4.79 0.16
CA CYS A 24 -4.28 3.49 0.19
C CYS A 24 -5.23 3.34 1.39
N CYS A 25 -4.80 3.68 2.61
CA CYS A 25 -5.61 3.48 3.81
C CYS A 25 -5.99 4.75 4.58
N GLY A 26 -5.51 5.93 4.17
CA GLY A 26 -5.87 7.21 4.78
C GLY A 26 -5.13 7.59 6.07
N ARG A 27 -4.34 6.68 6.66
CA ARG A 27 -3.57 6.97 7.88
C ARG A 27 -2.69 8.23 7.71
N PRO A 28 -2.74 9.19 8.66
CA PRO A 28 -1.92 10.40 8.63
C PRO A 28 -0.48 10.09 9.03
N ASP A 29 0.47 10.74 8.36
CA ASP A 29 1.90 10.69 8.65
C ASP A 29 2.23 11.36 9.99
N GLY A 30 3.22 10.86 10.72
CA GLY A 30 3.73 11.44 11.96
C GLY A 30 2.83 11.26 13.18
N VAL A 31 1.68 10.59 13.04
CA VAL A 31 0.70 10.42 14.13
C VAL A 31 0.77 8.99 14.68
N VAL A 32 0.63 8.87 16.00
CA VAL A 32 0.41 7.57 16.66
C VAL A 32 -1.04 7.16 16.50
N VAL A 33 -1.27 6.00 15.89
CA VAL A 33 -2.59 5.48 15.58
C VAL A 33 -2.79 4.14 16.27
N ARG A 34 -3.93 3.99 16.96
CA ARG A 34 -4.37 2.70 17.51
C ARG A 34 -4.81 1.75 16.41
N CYS A 35 -4.23 0.57 16.36
CA CYS A 35 -4.51 -0.44 15.35
C CYS A 35 -4.87 -1.79 15.97
N LEU A 36 -5.69 -2.55 15.24
CA LEU A 36 -5.93 -3.97 15.50
C LEU A 36 -4.96 -4.84 14.68
N PRO A 37 -4.75 -6.11 15.08
CA PRO A 37 -3.88 -7.04 14.35
C PRO A 37 -4.30 -7.28 12.90
N ASP A 38 -5.60 -7.22 12.61
CA ASP A 38 -6.16 -7.34 11.24
C ASP A 38 -5.89 -6.10 10.36
N GLY A 39 -5.39 -5.01 10.96
CA GLY A 39 -5.05 -3.77 10.31
C GLY A 39 -6.16 -2.72 10.27
N ARG A 40 -7.31 -2.97 10.93
CA ARG A 40 -8.25 -1.91 11.31
C ARG A 40 -7.54 -0.88 12.20
N TRP A 41 -8.00 0.36 12.18
CA TRP A 41 -7.40 1.45 12.94
C TRP A 41 -8.41 2.50 13.35
N TYR A 42 -8.14 3.16 14.48
CA TYR A 42 -8.95 4.26 14.97
C TYR A 42 -8.53 5.58 14.34
N ASP A 43 -9.46 6.21 13.62
CA ASP A 43 -9.30 7.55 13.07
C ASP A 43 -9.80 8.58 14.08
N GLY A 44 -8.86 9.21 14.79
CA GLY A 44 -9.17 10.23 15.79
C GLY A 44 -9.76 11.52 15.20
N ALA A 45 -9.63 11.78 13.90
CA ALA A 45 -10.22 12.97 13.28
C ALA A 45 -11.73 12.82 13.04
N ASP A 46 -12.16 11.61 12.68
CA ASP A 46 -13.56 11.26 12.39
C ASP A 46 -14.22 10.48 13.55
N GLU A 47 -13.49 10.27 14.65
CA GLU A 47 -13.91 9.48 15.83
C GLU A 47 -14.49 8.11 15.47
N THR A 48 -13.85 7.41 14.53
CA THR A 48 -14.40 6.18 13.94
C THR A 48 -13.32 5.14 13.68
N TRP A 49 -13.73 3.87 13.57
CA TRP A 49 -12.84 2.81 13.13
C TRP A 49 -12.84 2.69 11.62
N ARG A 50 -11.67 2.39 11.06
CA ARG A 50 -11.49 2.16 9.62
C ARG A 50 -10.82 0.83 9.35
N ASP A 51 -11.15 0.21 8.23
CA ASP A 51 -10.48 -0.99 7.73
C ASP A 51 -9.07 -0.71 7.20
N GLY A 52 -8.38 -1.78 6.78
CA GLY A 52 -7.06 -1.69 6.18
C GLY A 52 -6.99 -0.89 4.87
N ARG A 53 -8.13 -0.50 4.28
CA ARG A 53 -8.29 0.32 3.06
C ARG A 53 -8.87 1.72 3.37
N GLY A 54 -9.08 2.07 4.64
CA GLY A 54 -9.58 3.39 5.07
C GLY A 54 -11.10 3.55 5.05
N ARG A 55 -11.86 2.49 4.78
CA ARG A 55 -13.34 2.54 4.83
C ARG A 55 -13.81 2.45 6.27
N ARG A 56 -14.86 3.20 6.63
CA ARG A 56 -15.46 3.14 7.97
C ARG A 56 -15.97 1.74 8.27
N VAL A 57 -15.76 1.29 9.49
CA VAL A 57 -16.23 0.00 10.02
C VAL A 57 -16.79 0.19 11.43
N PRO A 58 -17.62 -0.74 11.92
CA PRO A 58 -18.07 -0.72 13.30
C PRO A 58 -16.91 -0.71 14.30
N TRP A 59 -17.21 -0.25 15.51
CA TRP A 59 -16.29 -0.38 16.64
C TRP A 59 -15.97 -1.86 16.89
N PRO A 60 -14.72 -2.18 17.26
CA PRO A 60 -14.35 -3.53 17.61
C PRO A 60 -15.05 -3.99 18.87
N GLU A 61 -15.24 -5.30 18.98
CA GLU A 61 -15.72 -5.91 20.21
C GLU A 61 -14.69 -5.74 21.34
N ALA A 62 -15.10 -5.91 22.60
CA ALA A 62 -14.22 -5.72 23.76
C ALA A 62 -12.96 -6.61 23.71
N THR A 63 -13.11 -7.86 23.24
CA THR A 63 -12.03 -8.83 23.07
C THR A 63 -11.05 -8.40 21.98
N GLU A 64 -11.55 -7.87 20.87
CA GLU A 64 -10.72 -7.31 19.80
C GLU A 64 -9.99 -6.05 20.27
N TYR A 65 -10.69 -5.15 20.97
CA TYR A 65 -10.14 -3.90 21.48
C TYR A 65 -8.96 -4.12 22.45
N ALA A 66 -9.01 -5.20 23.25
CA ALA A 66 -7.93 -5.58 24.15
C ALA A 66 -6.62 -5.96 23.40
N ALA A 67 -6.72 -6.34 22.12
CA ALA A 67 -5.57 -6.68 21.28
C ALA A 67 -5.01 -5.47 20.50
N THR A 68 -5.47 -4.25 20.79
CA THR A 68 -5.01 -3.06 20.09
C THR A 68 -3.56 -2.72 20.41
N THR A 69 -2.88 -2.10 19.45
CA THR A 69 -1.52 -1.60 19.60
C THR A 69 -1.41 -0.22 18.99
N ASP A 70 -0.74 0.68 19.68
CA ASP A 70 -0.49 2.03 19.21
C ASP A 70 0.79 2.03 18.35
N ILE A 71 0.69 2.51 17.11
CA ILE A 71 1.79 2.52 16.14
C ILE A 71 2.06 3.94 15.64
N LEU A 72 3.32 4.34 15.57
CA LEU A 72 3.71 5.56 14.86
C LEU A 72 3.59 5.34 13.36
N VAL A 73 2.76 6.15 12.70
CA VAL A 73 2.61 6.10 11.25
C VAL A 73 3.71 6.91 10.58
N SER A 74 4.37 6.28 9.62
CA SER A 74 5.25 6.94 8.67
C SER A 74 4.76 6.67 7.26
N VAL A 75 4.61 7.74 6.47
CA VAL A 75 4.16 7.76 5.08
C VAL A 75 5.32 8.21 4.20
N GLU A 76 5.68 7.37 3.25
CA GLU A 76 6.78 7.61 2.32
C GLU A 76 6.29 7.50 0.87
N ALA A 77 6.98 8.22 -0.02
CA ALA A 77 6.76 8.12 -1.45
C ALA A 77 7.29 6.77 -1.99
N LEU A 78 6.40 5.92 -2.49
CA LEU A 78 6.74 4.73 -3.25
C LEU A 78 6.70 5.04 -4.75
N ARG A 79 7.84 4.94 -5.42
CA ARG A 79 7.92 4.98 -6.89
C ARG A 79 7.52 3.63 -7.47
N ILE A 80 6.48 3.62 -8.32
CA ILE A 80 6.04 2.44 -9.05
C ILE A 80 6.58 2.56 -10.48
N THR A 81 7.76 1.98 -10.71
CA THR A 81 8.55 2.13 -11.94
C THR A 81 8.19 1.08 -13.00
N ARG A 82 6.92 1.01 -13.43
CA ARG A 82 6.48 -0.07 -14.36
C ARG A 82 5.58 0.32 -15.52
N SER A 83 5.38 1.61 -15.78
CA SER A 83 4.76 2.07 -17.02
C SER A 83 5.49 3.31 -17.54
N ALA A 84 5.24 3.68 -18.79
CA ALA A 84 5.81 4.89 -19.44
C ALA A 84 5.53 6.20 -18.68
N VAL A 85 4.75 6.16 -17.59
CA VAL A 85 4.48 7.27 -16.69
C VAL A 85 4.83 6.83 -15.26
N GLU A 86 5.92 7.36 -14.71
CA GLU A 86 6.25 7.16 -13.30
C GLU A 86 5.10 7.66 -12.42
N ARG A 87 4.48 6.75 -11.66
CA ARG A 87 3.48 7.11 -10.66
C ARG A 87 4.11 6.99 -9.28
N VAL A 88 4.15 8.11 -8.56
CA VAL A 88 4.51 8.15 -7.15
C VAL A 88 3.25 8.00 -6.31
N ARG A 89 3.24 7.08 -5.35
CA ARG A 89 2.18 6.97 -4.35
C ARG A 89 2.74 7.15 -2.95
N LEU A 90 2.11 8.02 -2.16
CA LEU A 90 2.38 8.13 -0.74
C LEU A 90 1.72 6.96 0.00
N LEU A 91 2.52 6.10 0.62
CA LEU A 91 2.05 4.92 1.33
C LEU A 91 2.63 4.85 2.73
N CYS A 92 1.81 4.42 3.71
CA CYS A 92 2.33 4.12 5.03
C CYS A 92 3.15 2.82 5.03
N ASN A 93 3.97 2.61 6.06
CA ASN A 93 4.79 1.40 6.23
C ASN A 93 4.00 0.08 6.03
N ARG A 94 2.78 -0.02 6.54
CA ARG A 94 1.91 -1.18 6.34
C ARG A 94 1.56 -1.39 4.86
N CYS A 95 0.96 -0.39 4.22
CA CYS A 95 0.54 -0.49 2.81
C CYS A 95 1.72 -0.72 1.86
N ARG A 96 2.87 -0.12 2.16
CA ARG A 96 4.12 -0.35 1.42
C ARG A 96 4.59 -1.81 1.54
N ARG A 97 4.58 -2.39 2.75
CA ARG A 97 4.91 -3.80 2.96
C ARG A 97 3.93 -4.74 2.23
N LEU A 98 2.62 -4.44 2.28
CA LEU A 98 1.61 -5.22 1.56
C LEU A 98 1.83 -5.17 0.05
N GLU A 99 2.09 -3.98 -0.52
CA GLU A 99 2.40 -3.83 -1.94
C GLU A 99 3.68 -4.62 -2.32
N GLY A 100 4.70 -4.55 -1.48
CA GLY A 100 5.93 -5.33 -1.62
C GLY A 100 5.68 -6.83 -1.57
N ALA A 101 4.81 -7.31 -0.69
CA ALA A 101 4.45 -8.72 -0.56
C ALA A 101 3.70 -9.24 -1.79
N VAL A 102 2.77 -8.47 -2.37
CA VAL A 102 2.10 -8.83 -3.63
C VAL A 102 3.13 -8.99 -4.76
N HIS A 103 4.03 -8.01 -4.91
CA HIS A 103 5.09 -8.06 -5.90
C HIS A 103 6.08 -9.21 -5.66
N GLY A 104 6.43 -9.47 -4.41
CA GLY A 104 7.30 -10.57 -4.00
C GLY A 104 6.69 -11.92 -4.33
N ARG A 105 5.41 -12.13 -4.02
CA ARG A 105 4.67 -13.34 -4.38
C ARG A 105 4.65 -13.55 -5.89
N ALA A 106 4.34 -12.50 -6.67
CA ALA A 106 4.31 -12.60 -8.13
C ALA A 106 5.67 -12.95 -8.73
N ARG A 107 6.75 -12.31 -8.25
CA ARG A 107 8.12 -12.64 -8.67
C ARG A 107 8.52 -14.06 -8.27
N ALA A 108 8.22 -14.48 -7.04
CA ALA A 108 8.51 -15.83 -6.57
C ALA A 108 7.78 -16.88 -7.42
N ARG A 109 6.53 -16.62 -7.81
CA ARG A 109 5.77 -17.48 -8.73
C ARG A 109 6.48 -17.59 -10.08
N ILE A 110 6.87 -16.46 -10.69
CA ILE A 110 7.64 -16.45 -11.94
C ILE A 110 8.94 -17.25 -11.81
N SER A 111 9.71 -17.03 -10.75
CA SER A 111 10.97 -17.75 -10.51
C SER A 111 10.76 -19.27 -10.39
N ILE A 112 9.67 -19.73 -9.77
CA ILE A 112 9.32 -21.15 -9.70
C ILE A 112 8.97 -21.70 -11.08
N LEU A 113 8.20 -20.95 -11.87
CA LEU A 113 7.79 -21.35 -13.21
C LEU A 113 8.98 -21.41 -14.19
N LEU A 114 9.90 -20.45 -14.11
CA LEU A 114 11.14 -20.41 -14.90
C LEU A 114 12.06 -21.61 -14.66
N ARG A 115 12.00 -22.26 -13.49
CA ARG A 115 12.74 -23.50 -13.23
C ARG A 115 12.20 -24.70 -13.99
N ARG A 116 10.99 -24.60 -14.56
CA ARG A 116 10.30 -25.69 -15.27
C ARG A 116 10.26 -25.46 -16.78
N ALA A 117 10.01 -24.22 -17.20
CA ALA A 117 9.93 -23.85 -18.61
C ALA A 117 10.21 -22.35 -18.80
N ILE A 118 10.50 -21.95 -20.04
CA ILE A 118 10.67 -20.53 -20.41
C ILE A 118 9.30 -19.80 -20.46
N GLY A 119 8.21 -20.54 -20.67
CA GLY A 119 6.84 -20.03 -20.72
C GLY A 119 5.81 -21.14 -20.86
N ASP A 120 4.53 -20.77 -20.85
CA ASP A 120 3.40 -21.67 -21.11
C ASP A 120 2.33 -21.03 -22.02
N LEU A 121 1.32 -21.81 -22.42
CA LEU A 121 0.25 -21.38 -23.32
C LEU A 121 -0.74 -20.37 -22.69
N PHE A 122 -0.76 -20.24 -21.36
CA PHE A 122 -1.71 -19.40 -20.63
C PHE A 122 -1.15 -18.01 -20.30
N LEU A 123 0.07 -17.98 -19.75
CA LEU A 123 0.77 -16.75 -19.37
C LEU A 123 1.71 -16.25 -20.47
N GLY A 124 2.11 -17.11 -21.42
CA GLY A 124 3.15 -16.78 -22.38
C GLY A 124 4.55 -16.96 -21.78
N ARG A 125 5.51 -16.15 -22.22
CA ARG A 125 6.88 -16.20 -21.72
C ARG A 125 6.98 -15.58 -20.33
N TYR A 126 7.59 -16.29 -19.38
CA TYR A 126 7.65 -15.82 -17.99
C TYR A 126 8.62 -14.66 -17.76
N ASP A 127 9.52 -14.39 -18.70
CA ASP A 127 10.41 -13.23 -18.69
C ASP A 127 9.74 -11.95 -19.22
N ASP A 128 8.54 -12.05 -19.79
CA ASP A 128 7.78 -10.89 -20.24
C ASP A 128 7.27 -10.06 -19.04
N PRO A 129 7.60 -8.75 -18.96
CA PRO A 129 7.08 -7.85 -17.93
C PRO A 129 5.55 -7.80 -17.80
N ALA A 130 4.82 -8.10 -18.88
CA ALA A 130 3.37 -8.19 -18.87
C ALA A 130 2.85 -9.32 -17.97
N VAL A 131 3.56 -10.46 -17.91
CA VAL A 131 3.21 -11.59 -17.04
C VAL A 131 3.29 -11.21 -15.57
N LEU A 132 4.35 -10.49 -15.19
CA LEU A 132 4.50 -10.00 -13.82
C LEU A 132 3.40 -9.01 -13.45
N THR A 133 3.00 -8.15 -14.38
CA THR A 133 1.87 -7.23 -14.19
C THR A 133 0.57 -7.99 -13.99
N ALA A 134 0.27 -8.95 -14.87
CA ALA A 134 -0.92 -9.79 -14.77
C ALA A 134 -1.00 -10.57 -13.44
N LEU A 135 0.12 -11.15 -13.00
CA LEU A 135 0.19 -11.87 -11.71
C LEU A 135 0.03 -10.94 -10.51
N VAL A 136 0.61 -9.73 -10.55
CA VAL A 136 0.40 -8.73 -9.48
C VAL A 136 -1.06 -8.33 -9.40
N ASP A 137 -1.73 -8.13 -10.54
CA ASP A 137 -3.15 -7.77 -10.57
C ASP A 137 -4.05 -8.91 -10.11
N LEU A 138 -3.72 -10.16 -10.46
CA LEU A 138 -4.39 -11.35 -9.94
C LEU A 138 -4.26 -11.42 -8.41
N TYR A 139 -3.03 -11.36 -7.89
CA TYR A 139 -2.78 -11.44 -6.44
C TYR A 139 -3.29 -10.24 -5.64
N ARG A 140 -3.56 -9.11 -6.30
CA ARG A 140 -4.24 -7.96 -5.69
C ARG A 140 -5.75 -8.18 -5.60
N LYS A 141 -6.37 -8.94 -6.50
CA LYS A 141 -7.80 -9.28 -6.45
C LYS A 141 -8.11 -10.32 -5.36
N ASP A 142 -7.17 -11.21 -5.08
CA ASP A 142 -7.33 -12.31 -4.13
C ASP A 142 -7.13 -11.90 -2.65
N GLY A 143 -6.83 -10.62 -2.35
CA GLY A 143 -6.62 -10.08 -1.00
C GLY A 143 -7.27 -8.72 -0.78
#